data_AF-A0A7C7V358-F1
#
_entry.id   AF-A0A7C7V358-F1
#
_cell.length_a   1.000
_cell.length_b   1.000
_cell.length_c   1.000
_cell.angle_alpha   90.00
_cell.angle_beta   90.00
_cell.angle_gamma   90.00
#
_symmetry.space_group_name_H-M   'P 1'
#
loop_
_entity.id
_entity.type
_entity.pdbx_description
1 polymer ?
#
loop_
_entity_poly.entity_id
_entity_poly.type
_entity_poly.pdbx_seq_one_letter_code
_entity_poly.pdbx_strand_id
1 'polypeptide(L)'
;MGPSLTSVLAMSARRSLGLPIILAIAMTAILVVLAVGWVFLATLGIVGAPRLAGLSWTLLSVGSAFLVLLLVGVIIYLGLSIKTINLNRRQSNFIDSVTHEFKSPIASMKLCLQTLSRRQVSEEERKGFYHFMLEDLDRLDQLVNHVLAAGRLDTPLEDDGVEEVGLHTVLEECAA
;
A
#
# COMPACT_ATOMS: atom_id res chain seq x y z
N MET A 1 29.21 31.32 -15.22
CA MET A 1 28.04 30.51 -15.61
C MET A 1 28.23 29.10 -15.04
N GLY A 2 27.91 28.94 -13.76
CA GLY A 2 27.95 27.63 -13.09
C GLY A 2 26.53 27.07 -13.02
N PRO A 3 26.32 25.76 -13.26
CA PRO A 3 25.01 25.17 -13.06
C PRO A 3 24.65 25.25 -11.57
N SER A 4 23.54 25.93 -11.28
CA SER A 4 22.99 26.12 -9.94
C SER A 4 22.63 24.78 -9.30
N LEU A 5 23.11 24.56 -8.06
CA LEU A 5 22.82 23.41 -7.19
C LEU A 5 21.31 23.09 -7.00
N THR A 6 20.43 23.98 -7.42
CA THR A 6 18.98 23.83 -7.38
C THR A 6 18.43 22.80 -8.37
N SER A 7 19.12 22.51 -9.48
CA SER A 7 18.68 21.48 -10.44
C SER A 7 18.98 20.05 -9.97
N VAL A 8 20.05 19.86 -9.20
CA VAL A 8 20.44 18.55 -8.66
C VAL A 8 19.50 18.11 -7.53
N LEU A 9 18.95 19.04 -6.75
CA LEU A 9 18.02 18.72 -5.64
C LEU A 9 16.58 18.44 -6.11
N ALA A 10 16.17 18.88 -7.30
CA ALA A 10 14.84 18.61 -7.83
C ALA A 10 14.66 17.17 -8.40
N MET A 11 15.76 16.45 -8.68
CA MET A 11 15.72 15.09 -9.21
C MET A 11 15.59 13.99 -8.13
N SER A 12 15.65 14.33 -6.84
CA SER A 12 15.54 13.37 -5.73
C SER A 12 14.09 13.17 -5.24
N ALA A 13 13.13 13.95 -5.73
CA ALA A 13 11.74 13.98 -5.24
C ALA A 13 10.76 13.09 -6.04
N ARG A 14 11.27 12.02 -6.66
CA ARG A 14 10.48 10.82 -7.00
C ARG A 14 11.13 9.62 -6.34
N ARG A 15 11.28 9.65 -5.01
CA ARG A 15 11.84 8.54 -4.24
C ARG A 15 11.03 7.28 -4.55
N SER A 16 11.62 6.45 -5.39
CA SER A 16 11.05 5.24 -5.93
C SER A 16 10.71 4.30 -4.78
N LEU A 17 9.42 4.02 -4.58
CA LEU A 17 8.96 2.97 -3.67
C LEU A 17 9.59 1.60 -4.01
N GLY A 18 10.12 1.43 -5.22
CA GLY A 18 10.87 0.25 -5.66
C GLY A 18 12.32 0.17 -5.15
N LEU A 19 12.93 1.27 -4.70
CA LEU A 19 14.32 1.27 -4.17
C LEU A 19 14.51 0.33 -2.98
N PRO A 20 13.68 0.36 -1.92
CA PRO A 20 13.83 -0.57 -0.80
C PRO A 20 13.57 -2.02 -1.21
N ILE A 21 12.67 -2.27 -2.17
CA ILE A 21 12.38 -3.63 -2.67
C ILE A 21 13.56 -4.17 -3.47
N ILE A 22 14.12 -3.37 -4.38
CA ILE A 22 15.30 -3.73 -5.17
C ILE A 22 16.50 -3.94 -4.25
N LEU A 23 16.70 -3.07 -3.25
CA LEU A 23 17.74 -3.22 -2.23
C LEU A 23 17.57 -4.55 -1.47
N ALA A 24 16.33 -4.89 -1.08
CA ALA A 24 16.03 -6.11 -0.35
C ALA A 24 16.26 -7.38 -1.20
N ILE A 25 15.89 -7.36 -2.48
CA ILE A 25 16.18 -8.44 -3.43
C ILE A 25 17.70 -8.58 -3.63
N ALA A 26 18.41 -7.47 -3.83
CA ALA A 26 19.86 -7.47 -3.97
C ALA A 26 20.56 -8.02 -2.72
N MET A 27 20.13 -7.60 -1.53
CA MET A 27 20.63 -8.11 -0.25
C MET A 27 20.37 -9.61 -0.10
N THR A 28 19.19 -10.08 -0.52
CA THR A 28 18.86 -11.52 -0.52
C THR A 28 19.77 -12.29 -1.49
N ALA A 29 19.98 -11.78 -2.70
CA ALA A 29 20.86 -12.39 -3.69
C ALA A 29 22.31 -12.49 -3.18
N ILE A 30 22.82 -11.44 -2.54
CA ILE A 30 24.14 -11.45 -1.88
C ILE A 30 24.21 -12.54 -0.82
N LEU A 31 23.17 -12.69 -0.01
CA LEU A 31 23.10 -13.72 1.02
C LEU A 31 23.14 -15.13 0.43
N VAL A 32 22.45 -15.36 -0.69
CA VAL A 32 22.52 -16.63 -1.42
C VAL A 32 23.93 -16.87 -1.96
N VAL A 33 24.57 -15.88 -2.57
CA VAL A 33 25.95 -16.00 -3.08
C VAL A 33 26.92 -16.31 -1.96
N LEU A 34 26.81 -15.63 -0.81
CA LEU A 34 27.61 -15.92 0.37
C LEU A 34 27.36 -17.33 0.92
N ALA A 35 26.11 -17.79 0.91
CA ALA A 35 25.77 -19.14 1.34
C ALA A 35 26.42 -20.21 0.44
N VAL A 36 26.32 -20.04 -0.88
CA VAL A 36 26.94 -20.94 -1.86
C VAL A 36 28.46 -20.89 -1.74
N GLY A 37 29.04 -19.69 -1.62
CA GLY A 37 30.49 -19.50 -1.45
C GLY A 37 31.02 -20.15 -0.17
N TRP A 38 30.29 -20.03 0.94
CA TRP A 38 30.61 -20.70 2.21
C TRP A 38 30.64 -22.22 2.05
N VAL A 39 29.59 -22.80 1.46
CA VAL A 39 29.50 -24.25 1.23
C VAL A 39 30.65 -24.72 0.33
N PHE A 40 30.93 -24.00 -0.75
CA PHE A 40 32.01 -24.33 -1.68
C PHE A 40 33.38 -24.29 -1.00
N LEU A 41 33.70 -23.22 -0.27
CA LEU A 41 34.98 -23.07 0.45
C LEU A 41 35.14 -24.13 1.54
N ALA A 42 34.06 -24.44 2.27
CA ALA A 42 34.05 -25.48 3.28
C ALA A 42 34.33 -26.86 2.68
N THR A 43 33.75 -27.18 1.52
CA THR A 43 34.02 -28.46 0.82
C THR A 43 35.46 -28.58 0.32
N LEU A 44 36.06 -27.49 -0.21
CA LEU A 44 37.46 -27.45 -0.62
C LEU A 44 38.43 -27.65 0.57
N GLY A 45 38.12 -27.07 1.73
CA GLY A 45 38.91 -27.25 2.95
C GLY A 45 38.94 -28.70 3.44
N ILE A 46 37.82 -29.42 3.31
CA ILE A 46 37.70 -30.84 3.68
C ILE A 46 38.61 -31.72 2.79
N VAL A 47 38.68 -31.42 1.50
CA VAL A 47 39.50 -32.18 0.53
C VAL A 47 41.00 -31.88 0.70
N GLY A 48 41.36 -30.63 1.03
CA GLY A 48 42.77 -30.20 1.15
C GLY A 48 43.47 -30.59 2.46
N ALA A 49 42.73 -30.77 3.57
CA ALA A 49 43.30 -31.04 4.89
C ALA A 49 42.49 -32.08 5.69
N PRO A 50 42.57 -33.38 5.33
CA PRO A 50 41.75 -34.43 5.97
C PRO A 50 42.05 -34.65 7.46
N ARG A 51 43.16 -34.10 7.99
CA ARG A 51 43.55 -34.20 9.41
C ARG A 51 42.55 -33.55 10.38
N LEU A 52 41.72 -32.59 9.93
CA LEU A 52 40.71 -31.92 10.76
C LEU A 52 39.27 -32.18 10.28
N ALA A 53 39.05 -33.28 9.54
CA ALA A 53 37.78 -33.56 8.87
C ALA A 53 36.57 -33.46 9.82
N GLY A 54 36.65 -34.02 11.04
CA GLY A 54 35.55 -33.98 12.00
C GLY A 54 35.06 -32.56 12.34
N LEU A 55 36.00 -31.62 12.53
CA LEU A 55 35.66 -30.23 12.83
C LEU A 55 35.01 -29.56 11.59
N SER A 56 35.56 -29.75 10.40
CA SER A 56 35.04 -29.16 9.16
C SER A 56 33.62 -29.61 8.83
N TRP A 57 33.25 -30.87 9.08
CA TRP A 57 31.88 -31.37 8.88
C TRP A 57 30.88 -30.72 9.84
N THR A 58 31.26 -30.53 11.11
CA THR A 58 30.40 -29.86 12.10
C THR A 58 30.21 -28.37 11.78
N LEU A 59 31.25 -27.65 11.33
CA LEU A 59 31.10 -26.26 10.90
C LEU A 59 30.24 -26.13 9.64
N LEU A 60 30.32 -27.09 8.72
CA LEU A 60 29.53 -27.07 7.50
C LEU A 60 28.03 -27.24 7.80
N SER A 61 27.66 -28.20 8.65
CA SER A 61 26.26 -28.42 9.01
C SER A 61 25.67 -27.25 9.80
N VAL A 62 26.39 -26.75 10.81
CA VAL A 62 25.96 -25.61 11.63
C VAL A 62 25.86 -24.33 10.80
N GLY A 63 26.88 -24.04 9.98
CA GLY A 63 26.89 -22.86 9.13
C GLY A 63 25.80 -22.88 8.05
N SER A 64 25.57 -24.04 7.43
CA SER A 64 24.50 -24.22 6.44
C SER A 64 23.12 -24.05 7.07
N ALA A 65 22.87 -24.66 8.24
CA ALA A 65 21.60 -24.52 8.95
C ALA A 65 21.32 -23.05 9.33
N PHE A 66 22.33 -22.33 9.81
CA PHE A 66 22.21 -20.91 10.13
C PHE A 66 21.89 -20.05 8.90
N LEU A 67 22.56 -20.30 7.77
CA LEU A 67 22.31 -19.58 6.51
C LEU A 67 20.89 -19.81 5.98
N VAL A 68 20.39 -21.05 6.03
CA VAL A 68 19.02 -21.38 5.63
C VAL A 68 18.01 -20.66 6.51
N LEU A 69 18.21 -20.67 7.83
CA LEU A 69 17.35 -19.95 8.78
C LEU A 69 17.30 -18.45 8.47
N LEU A 70 18.46 -17.84 8.19
CA LEU A 70 18.56 -16.43 7.84
C LEU A 70 17.81 -16.13 6.53
N LEU A 71 17.97 -16.99 5.52
CA LEU A 71 17.30 -16.86 4.22
C LEU A 71 15.77 -16.93 4.36
N VAL A 72 15.26 -17.89 5.14
CA VAL A 72 13.83 -18.01 5.45
C VAL A 72 13.32 -16.75 6.17
N GLY A 73 14.06 -16.27 7.16
CA GLY A 73 13.71 -15.04 7.89
C GLY A 73 13.61 -13.82 6.96
N VAL A 74 14.56 -13.64 6.04
CA VAL A 74 14.55 -12.56 5.06
C VAL A 74 13.35 -12.70 4.11
N ILE A 75 13.04 -13.90 3.61
CA ILE A 75 11.88 -14.13 2.74
C ILE A 75 10.57 -13.75 3.45
N ILE A 76 10.39 -14.21 4.69
CA ILE A 76 9.20 -13.87 5.50
C ILE A 76 9.12 -12.35 5.72
N TYR A 77 10.23 -11.71 6.08
CA TYR A 77 10.29 -10.26 6.27
C TYR A 77 9.92 -9.47 5.00
N LEU A 78 10.42 -9.89 3.83
CA LEU A 78 10.04 -9.28 2.55
C LEU A 78 8.55 -9.47 2.26
N GLY A 79 8.01 -10.68 2.47
CA GLY A 79 6.59 -10.97 2.25
C GLY A 79 5.68 -10.11 3.13
N LEU A 80 6.01 -9.99 4.43
CA LEU A 80 5.28 -9.13 5.35
C LEU A 80 5.39 -7.65 4.96
N SER A 81 6.59 -7.18 4.59
CA SER A 81 6.81 -5.80 4.16
C SER A 81 6.01 -5.44 2.91
N ILE A 82 5.95 -6.34 1.92
CA ILE A 82 5.15 -6.15 0.71
C ILE A 82 3.66 -6.09 1.05
N LYS A 83 3.18 -6.96 1.95
CA LYS A 83 1.79 -6.96 2.41
C LYS A 83 1.41 -5.65 3.11
N THR A 84 2.28 -5.14 3.98
CA THR A 84 2.11 -3.84 4.66
C THR A 84 2.10 -2.69 3.67
N ILE A 85 2.99 -2.69 2.68
CA ILE A 85 3.02 -1.65 1.63
C ILE A 85 1.74 -1.70 0.80
N ASN A 86 1.23 -2.90 0.46
CA ASN A 86 0.01 -3.04 -0.34
C ASN A 86 -1.25 -2.56 0.41
N LEU A 87 -1.34 -2.82 1.72
CA LEU A 87 -2.39 -2.26 2.59
C LEU A 87 -2.30 -0.73 2.64
N ASN A 88 -1.10 -0.19 2.86
CA ASN A 88 -0.87 1.25 3.04
C ASN A 88 -1.09 2.05 1.73
N ARG A 89 -0.80 1.43 0.57
CA ARG A 89 -0.95 2.05 -0.75
C ARG A 89 -2.42 2.21 -1.18
N ARG A 90 -3.34 1.42 -0.61
CA ARG A 90 -4.79 1.60 -0.81
C ARG A 90 -5.34 2.78 -0.01
N GLN A 91 -4.80 3.03 1.18
CA GLN A 91 -5.25 4.13 2.05
C GLN A 91 -4.84 5.51 1.53
N SER A 92 -3.60 5.70 1.04
CA SER A 92 -3.15 7.03 0.61
C SER A 92 -3.84 7.54 -0.66
N ASN A 93 -4.01 6.68 -1.68
CA ASN A 93 -4.71 7.08 -2.91
C ASN A 93 -6.20 7.35 -2.64
N PHE A 94 -6.80 6.60 -1.72
CA PHE A 94 -8.17 6.79 -1.30
C PHE A 94 -8.36 8.14 -0.58
N ILE A 95 -7.57 8.42 0.46
CA ILE A 95 -7.66 9.68 1.22
C ILE A 95 -7.43 10.90 0.31
N ASP A 96 -6.45 10.84 -0.60
CA ASP A 96 -6.18 11.93 -1.55
C ASP A 96 -7.35 12.12 -2.53
N SER A 97 -7.90 11.03 -3.08
CA SER A 97 -9.06 11.09 -3.99
C SER A 97 -10.33 11.62 -3.31
N VAL A 98 -10.64 11.12 -2.11
CA VAL A 98 -11.78 11.55 -1.30
C VAL A 98 -11.65 13.04 -0.94
N THR A 99 -10.45 13.48 -0.55
CA THR A 99 -10.21 14.90 -0.25
C THR A 99 -10.39 15.78 -1.49
N HIS A 100 -9.95 15.31 -2.66
CA HIS A 100 -10.16 16.00 -3.92
C HIS A 100 -11.64 16.09 -4.32
N GLU A 101 -12.39 15.01 -4.12
CA GLU A 101 -13.83 14.97 -4.37
C GLU A 101 -14.61 15.84 -3.38
N PHE A 102 -14.18 15.97 -2.13
CA PHE A 102 -14.82 16.84 -1.13
C PHE A 102 -14.54 18.33 -1.39
N LYS A 103 -13.35 18.66 -1.89
CA LYS A 103 -12.95 20.06 -2.13
C LYS A 103 -13.80 20.73 -3.22
N SER A 104 -14.26 19.97 -4.20
CA SER A 104 -15.07 20.46 -5.32
C SER A 104 -16.44 21.04 -4.89
N PRO A 105 -17.33 20.27 -4.20
CA PRO A 105 -18.62 20.79 -3.74
C PRO A 105 -18.46 21.91 -2.71
N ILE A 106 -17.46 21.84 -1.82
CA ILE A 106 -17.17 22.92 -0.86
C ILE A 106 -16.81 24.23 -1.56
N ALA A 107 -16.02 24.16 -2.65
CA ALA A 107 -15.66 25.34 -3.43
C ALA A 107 -16.87 25.93 -4.17
N SER A 108 -17.73 25.07 -4.74
CA SER A 108 -18.99 25.46 -5.39
C SER A 108 -19.93 26.19 -4.42
N MET A 109 -20.19 25.61 -3.24
CA MET A 109 -21.04 26.21 -2.22
C MET A 109 -20.46 27.55 -1.70
N LYS A 110 -19.13 27.64 -1.55
CA LYS A 110 -18.46 28.90 -1.18
C LYS A 110 -18.62 29.98 -2.25
N LEU A 111 -18.57 29.62 -3.54
CA LEU A 111 -18.80 30.56 -4.65
C LEU A 111 -20.25 31.04 -4.69
N CYS A 112 -21.22 30.15 -4.44
CA CYS A 112 -22.63 30.51 -4.30
C CYS A 112 -22.82 31.53 -3.18
N LEU A 113 -22.30 31.26 -1.98
CA LEU A 113 -22.34 32.17 -0.83
C LEU A 113 -21.63 33.51 -1.11
N GLN A 114 -20.47 33.50 -1.75
CA GLN A 114 -19.75 34.73 -2.13
C GLN A 114 -20.55 35.57 -3.13
N THR A 115 -21.26 34.92 -4.06
CA THR A 115 -22.11 35.59 -5.05
C THR A 115 -23.33 36.22 -4.39
N LEU A 116 -24.02 35.46 -3.55
CA LEU A 116 -25.17 35.93 -2.75
C LEU A 116 -24.78 37.11 -1.83
N SER A 117 -23.58 37.10 -1.27
CA SER A 117 -23.10 38.16 -0.37
C SER A 117 -22.62 39.42 -1.11
N ARG A 118 -22.14 39.32 -2.36
CA ARG A 118 -21.53 40.44 -3.09
C ARG A 118 -22.41 41.07 -4.17
N ARG A 119 -23.41 40.36 -4.66
CA ARG A 119 -24.31 40.84 -5.72
C ARG A 119 -25.75 40.90 -5.24
N GLN A 120 -26.48 41.92 -5.67
CA GLN A 120 -27.95 41.88 -5.63
C GLN A 120 -28.42 40.93 -6.72
N VAL A 121 -28.86 39.75 -6.29
CA VAL A 121 -29.52 38.74 -7.12
C VAL A 121 -31.02 38.81 -6.90
N SER A 122 -31.79 38.49 -7.92
CA SER A 122 -33.25 38.40 -7.82
C SER A 122 -33.68 37.28 -6.86
N GLU A 123 -34.93 37.33 -6.36
CA GLU A 123 -35.50 36.27 -5.52
C GLU A 123 -35.46 34.89 -6.22
N GLU A 124 -35.69 34.86 -7.53
CA GLU A 124 -35.65 33.64 -8.34
C GLU A 124 -34.23 33.05 -8.44
N GLU A 125 -33.23 33.89 -8.72
CA GLU A 125 -31.82 33.47 -8.73
C GLU A 125 -31.37 33.01 -7.34
N ARG A 126 -31.79 33.70 -6.28
CA ARG A 126 -31.45 33.34 -4.90
C ARG A 126 -31.97 31.94 -4.54
N LYS A 127 -33.21 31.61 -4.95
CA LYS A 127 -33.76 30.25 -4.80
C LYS A 127 -32.94 29.22 -5.58
N GLY A 128 -32.49 29.55 -6.80
CA GLY A 128 -31.59 28.71 -7.58
C GLY A 128 -30.27 28.42 -6.86
N PHE A 129 -29.62 29.45 -6.31
CA PHE A 129 -28.40 29.28 -5.51
C PHE A 129 -28.62 28.39 -4.28
N TYR A 130 -29.72 28.57 -3.56
CA TYR A 130 -30.04 27.69 -2.42
C TYR A 130 -30.27 26.24 -2.84
N HIS A 131 -30.92 26.01 -3.97
CA HIS A 131 -31.11 24.66 -4.51
C HIS A 131 -29.77 24.00 -4.86
N PHE A 132 -28.89 24.70 -5.57
CA PHE A 132 -27.54 24.19 -5.87
C PHE A 132 -26.72 23.89 -4.62
N MET A 133 -26.78 24.76 -3.61
CA MET A 133 -26.07 24.52 -2.36
C MET A 133 -26.61 23.31 -1.59
N LEU A 134 -27.92 23.08 -1.61
CA LEU A 134 -28.53 21.89 -0.99
C LEU A 134 -28.10 20.61 -1.71
N GLU A 135 -28.07 20.63 -3.04
CA GLU A 135 -27.60 19.49 -3.84
C GLU A 135 -26.12 19.17 -3.59
N ASP A 136 -25.26 20.20 -3.48
CA ASP A 136 -23.86 20.02 -3.11
C ASP A 136 -23.69 19.44 -1.68
N LEU A 137 -24.62 19.74 -0.77
CA LEU A 137 -24.64 19.18 0.58
C LEU A 137 -25.04 17.70 0.58
N ASP A 138 -26.08 17.32 -0.17
CA ASP A 138 -26.52 15.93 -0.31
C ASP A 138 -25.43 15.06 -0.95
N ARG A 139 -24.72 15.60 -1.95
CA ARG A 139 -23.57 14.92 -2.57
C ARG A 139 -22.45 14.70 -1.56
N LEU A 140 -22.19 15.68 -0.69
CA LEU A 140 -21.19 15.54 0.38
C LEU A 140 -21.59 14.44 1.38
N ASP A 141 -22.88 14.35 1.73
CA ASP A 141 -23.40 13.32 2.63
C ASP A 141 -23.23 11.91 2.05
N GLN A 142 -23.57 11.72 0.77
CA GLN A 142 -23.33 10.46 0.04
C GLN A 142 -21.85 10.07 0.02
N LEU A 143 -20.97 11.04 -0.23
CA LEU A 143 -19.53 10.85 -0.22
C LEU A 143 -19.01 10.43 1.17
N VAL A 144 -19.53 11.02 2.25
CA VAL A 144 -19.20 10.60 3.63
C VAL A 144 -19.67 9.17 3.90
N ASN A 145 -20.87 8.81 3.47
CA ASN A 145 -21.42 7.46 3.64
C ASN A 145 -20.58 6.41 2.89
N HIS A 146 -20.13 6.71 1.67
CA HIS A 146 -19.21 5.84 0.93
C HIS A 146 -17.88 5.65 1.65
N VAL A 147 -17.33 6.71 2.25
CA VAL A 147 -16.08 6.63 3.01
C VAL A 147 -16.24 5.79 4.29
N LEU A 148 -17.34 5.96 5.01
CA LEU A 148 -17.65 5.17 6.20
C LEU A 148 -17.89 3.69 5.87
N ALA A 149 -18.58 3.40 4.75
CA ALA A 149 -18.80 2.05 4.27
C ALA A 149 -17.48 1.36 3.87
N ALA A 150 -16.60 2.08 3.16
CA ALA A 150 -15.27 1.60 2.81
C ALA A 150 -14.42 1.28 4.05
N GLY A 151 -14.47 2.13 5.08
CA GLY A 151 -13.77 1.89 6.35
C GLY A 151 -14.29 0.68 7.14
N ARG A 152 -15.57 0.32 6.98
CA ARG A 152 -16.16 -0.89 7.59
C ARG A 152 -15.71 -2.18 6.91
N LEU A 153 -15.57 -2.17 5.57
CA LEU A 153 -15.15 -3.34 4.78
C LEU A 153 -13.68 -3.76 5.04
N ASP A 154 -12.85 -2.87 5.55
CA ASP A 154 -11.46 -3.17 5.96
C ASP A 154 -11.37 -3.84 7.34
N THR A 155 -12.48 -3.93 8.08
CA THR A 155 -12.55 -4.79 9.27
C THR A 155 -12.70 -6.21 8.78
N PRO A 156 -11.82 -7.17 9.16
CA PRO A 156 -12.05 -8.58 8.86
C PRO A 156 -13.46 -8.89 9.34
N LEU A 157 -14.34 -9.27 8.41
CA LEU A 157 -15.65 -9.80 8.78
C LEU A 157 -15.33 -10.90 9.80
N GLU A 158 -15.72 -10.66 11.05
CA GLU A 158 -15.87 -11.74 12.00
C GLU A 158 -16.71 -12.80 11.28
N ASP A 159 -16.30 -14.05 11.44
CA ASP A 159 -16.83 -15.26 10.81
C ASP A 159 -18.33 -15.44 11.14
N ASP A 160 -19.15 -14.54 10.63
CA ASP A 160 -20.58 -14.46 10.84
C ASP A 160 -21.21 -15.32 9.75
N GLY A 161 -21.23 -16.62 10.04
CA GLY A 161 -22.07 -17.62 9.40
C GLY A 161 -22.03 -17.61 7.88
N VAL A 162 -20.99 -18.21 7.29
CA VAL A 162 -21.12 -18.72 5.91
C VAL A 162 -22.17 -19.83 5.94
N GLU A 163 -23.43 -19.45 5.77
CA GLU A 163 -24.54 -20.37 5.60
C GLU A 163 -24.57 -20.76 4.11
N GLU A 164 -24.62 -22.06 3.81
CA GLU A 164 -24.80 -22.55 2.45
C GLU A 164 -26.20 -22.14 1.94
N VAL A 165 -26.29 -20.95 1.37
CA VAL A 165 -27.50 -20.49 0.70
C VAL A 165 -27.48 -21.09 -0.71
N GLY A 166 -28.45 -21.96 -1.00
CA GLY A 166 -28.65 -22.51 -2.33
C GLY A 166 -28.84 -21.38 -3.35
N LEU A 167 -27.94 -21.29 -4.32
CA LEU A 167 -27.91 -20.20 -5.32
C LEU A 167 -29.25 -19.99 -6.06
N HIS A 168 -30.09 -21.03 -6.11
CA HIS A 168 -31.41 -21.01 -6.75
C HIS A 168 -32.40 -20.07 -6.06
N THR A 169 -32.43 -19.99 -4.72
CA THR A 169 -33.38 -19.13 -4.00
C THR A 169 -33.06 -17.64 -4.18
N VAL A 170 -31.77 -17.27 -4.22
CA VAL A 170 -31.34 -15.89 -4.43
C VAL A 170 -31.64 -15.42 -5.86
N LEU A 171 -31.56 -16.34 -6.84
CA LEU A 171 -31.87 -16.04 -8.24
C LEU A 171 -33.37 -15.83 -8.48
N GLU A 172 -34.25 -16.54 -7.78
CA GLU A 172 -35.70 -16.32 -7.86
C GLU A 172 -36.12 -15.01 -7.19
N GLU A 173 -35.48 -14.63 -6.07
CA GLU A 173 -35.83 -13.42 -5.32
C GLU A 173 -35.37 -12.13 -6.03
N CYS A 174 -34.27 -12.17 -6.79
CA CYS A 174 -33.83 -11.04 -7.63
C CYS A 174 -34.58 -10.93 -8.97
N ALA A 175 -35.33 -11.96 -9.37
CA ALA A 175 -36.08 -11.97 -10.62
C ALA A 175 -37.55 -11.48 -10.47
N ALA A 176 -37.98 -11.19 -9.25
CA ALA A 176 -39.27 -10.58 -8.92
C ALA A 176 -39.19 -9.05 -8.83
#